data_AF-A0A938FV06-F1
#
_entry.id   AF-A0A938FV06-F1
#
_cell.length_a   1.000
_cell.length_b   1.000
_cell.length_c   1.000
_cell.angle_alpha   90.00
_cell.angle_beta   90.00
_cell.angle_gamma   90.00
#
_symmetry.space_group_name_H-M   'P 1'
#
loop_
_entity.id
_entity.type
_entity.pdbx_description
1 polymer ?
#
loop_
_entity_poly.entity_id
_entity_poly.type
_entity_poly.pdbx_seq_one_letter_code
_entity_poly.pdbx_strand_id
1 'polypeptide(L)'
;IAPGWPDPDPEAMEALARRGVMAAGSDSPSMGPIPDLAEPVHLAGLKHGMVFTEAATGLGELPETGAFYCVLAPKHQGAVGSEARAFAIVGDPLARTLVESARNKRAVDLSVLLSPDLPLAWPGAGVGNHRQPFLTFSFLYMPALGNHQHIHMFDTHSGTHLVPPSYSLPEKGFDQRTYSPEVQGWLAAYEKKYGPRGSSDVTVEKVPIGQTCGWARVIDVRKLAGTTDRGRWPASPEIGVAELRQYETQHGPLKEGDIVLFRSGYSEKCLEPSPRGKACMSDPLDGNSEGWPAPTPEAIRYLSTKGIRAVGTDGPTLGGVDPQKAAATYWMLGSQGMVAVEYLANLAALPERAYFLFAAVKIAGAHGGHGRAIALY
;
A
#
# COMPACT_ATOMS: atom_id res chain seq x y z
N ILE A 1 -32.63 27.07 6.41
CA ILE A 1 -31.37 27.66 5.90
C ILE A 1 -30.26 27.11 6.77
N ALA A 2 -29.32 26.37 6.19
CA ALA A 2 -28.11 25.94 6.90
C ALA A 2 -27.01 26.99 6.64
N PRO A 3 -26.17 27.34 7.63
CA PRO A 3 -25.00 28.16 7.38
C PRO A 3 -24.05 27.43 6.42
N GLY A 4 -23.29 28.19 5.62
CA GLY A 4 -22.17 27.64 4.85
C GLY A 4 -21.02 27.19 5.76
N TRP A 5 -19.94 26.73 5.16
CA TRP A 5 -18.72 26.35 5.88
C TRP A 5 -17.67 27.47 5.83
N PRO A 6 -16.85 27.61 6.89
CA PRO A 6 -15.70 28.50 6.87
C PRO A 6 -14.58 27.91 6.00
N ASP A 7 -13.89 28.75 5.25
CA ASP A 7 -12.69 28.38 4.50
C ASP A 7 -11.85 29.61 4.16
N PRO A 8 -10.56 29.47 3.76
CA PRO A 8 -9.74 30.60 3.40
C PRO A 8 -10.25 31.26 2.12
N ASP A 9 -10.15 32.58 2.07
CA ASP A 9 -10.31 33.37 0.85
C ASP A 9 -9.01 33.37 0.02
N PRO A 10 -9.02 33.94 -1.21
CA PRO A 10 -7.82 34.02 -2.03
C PRO A 10 -6.64 34.75 -1.35
N GLU A 11 -6.90 35.81 -0.59
CA GLU A 11 -5.90 36.58 0.13
C GLU A 11 -5.18 35.75 1.21
N ALA A 12 -5.91 34.89 1.92
CA ALA A 12 -5.38 33.95 2.88
C ALA A 12 -4.47 32.92 2.20
N MET A 13 -4.87 32.36 1.05
CA MET A 13 -4.02 31.45 0.28
C MET A 13 -2.73 32.11 -0.20
N GLU A 14 -2.82 33.35 -0.70
CA GLU A 14 -1.65 34.13 -1.10
C GLU A 14 -0.73 34.43 0.09
N ALA A 15 -1.29 34.70 1.26
CA ALA A 15 -0.52 34.92 2.48
C ALA A 15 0.20 33.65 2.96
N LEU A 16 -0.42 32.48 2.84
CA LEU A 16 0.19 31.19 3.13
C LEU A 16 1.32 30.89 2.13
N ALA A 17 1.08 31.10 0.83
CA ALA A 17 2.06 30.88 -0.22
C ALA A 17 3.31 31.76 -0.05
N ARG A 18 3.15 33.05 0.29
CA ARG A 18 4.27 33.96 0.61
C ARG A 18 5.14 33.48 1.79
N ARG A 19 4.60 32.63 2.66
CA ARG A 19 5.31 32.02 3.80
C ARG A 19 5.90 30.64 3.46
N GLY A 20 5.78 30.19 2.21
CA GLY A 20 6.26 28.89 1.76
C GLY A 20 5.42 27.70 2.26
N VAL A 21 4.16 27.94 2.67
CA VAL A 21 3.23 26.86 3.00
C VAL A 21 2.78 26.21 1.69
N MET A 22 3.08 24.92 1.53
CA MET A 22 2.81 24.17 0.30
C MET A 22 1.68 23.15 0.42
N ALA A 23 1.11 22.98 1.62
CA ALA A 23 -0.01 22.09 1.86
C ALA A 23 -1.03 22.78 2.78
N ALA A 24 -2.30 22.69 2.43
CA ALA A 24 -3.42 23.20 3.23
C ALA A 24 -4.53 22.16 3.31
N GLY A 25 -5.14 22.00 4.48
CA GLY A 25 -6.24 21.06 4.69
C GLY A 25 -7.43 21.76 5.34
N SER A 26 -8.63 21.36 4.94
CA SER A 26 -9.90 21.84 5.48
C SER A 26 -10.84 20.65 5.72
N ASP A 27 -11.65 20.71 6.76
CA ASP A 27 -12.74 19.75 7.01
C ASP A 27 -14.04 20.09 6.24
N SER A 28 -14.00 21.18 5.47
CA SER A 28 -15.01 21.56 4.49
C SER A 28 -15.04 20.63 3.27
N PRO A 29 -16.20 20.48 2.59
CA PRO A 29 -16.32 19.60 1.43
C PRO A 29 -15.54 20.08 0.20
N SER A 30 -15.19 21.37 0.15
CA SER A 30 -14.30 21.94 -0.86
C SER A 30 -13.59 23.15 -0.29
N MET A 31 -12.38 23.44 -0.81
CA MET A 31 -11.52 24.57 -0.51
C MET A 31 -12.05 25.86 -1.14
N GLY A 32 -12.55 26.73 -0.29
CA GLY A 32 -13.08 28.04 -0.63
C GLY A 32 -14.56 28.19 -0.21
N PRO A 33 -14.96 29.33 0.35
CA PRO A 33 -16.34 29.54 0.77
C PRO A 33 -17.34 29.52 -0.41
N ILE A 34 -18.53 28.99 -0.17
CA ILE A 34 -19.68 29.15 -1.08
C ILE A 34 -20.19 30.60 -1.08
N PRO A 35 -20.79 31.07 -2.19
CA PRO A 35 -21.13 30.29 -3.39
C PRO A 35 -20.07 30.27 -4.50
N ASP A 36 -19.11 31.20 -4.51
CA ASP A 36 -18.33 31.53 -5.71
C ASP A 36 -16.81 31.65 -5.48
N LEU A 37 -16.31 31.37 -4.28
CA LEU A 37 -14.87 31.49 -3.98
C LEU A 37 -14.06 30.21 -4.16
N ALA A 38 -14.69 29.06 -4.43
CA ALA A 38 -13.97 27.80 -4.64
C ALA A 38 -12.89 27.92 -5.73
N GLU A 39 -13.24 28.34 -6.94
CA GLU A 39 -12.28 28.50 -8.04
C GLU A 39 -11.21 29.59 -7.76
N PRO A 40 -11.55 30.82 -7.32
CA PRO A 40 -10.56 31.82 -6.94
C PRO A 40 -9.55 31.33 -5.90
N VAL A 41 -10.00 30.61 -4.87
CA VAL A 41 -9.14 30.05 -3.81
C VAL A 41 -8.20 28.98 -4.38
N HIS A 42 -8.72 28.12 -5.27
CA HIS A 42 -7.89 27.14 -5.95
C HIS A 42 -6.81 27.80 -6.80
N LEU A 43 -7.17 28.78 -7.64
CA LEU A 43 -6.21 29.50 -8.47
C LEU A 43 -5.16 30.24 -7.62
N ALA A 44 -5.57 30.82 -6.49
CA ALA A 44 -4.69 31.55 -5.59
C ALA A 44 -3.60 30.66 -4.96
N GLY A 45 -3.95 29.44 -4.54
CA GLY A 45 -2.99 28.51 -3.95
C GLY A 45 -2.24 27.64 -4.97
N LEU A 46 -2.96 27.00 -5.90
CA LEU A 46 -2.39 26.01 -6.82
C LEU A 46 -1.33 26.60 -7.76
N LYS A 47 -1.43 27.89 -8.13
CA LYS A 47 -0.41 28.54 -8.96
C LYS A 47 0.97 28.63 -8.30
N HIS A 48 1.04 28.51 -6.98
CA HIS A 48 2.29 28.46 -6.22
C HIS A 48 2.77 27.01 -6.01
N GLY A 49 2.00 26.01 -6.46
CA GLY A 49 2.28 24.59 -6.27
C GLY A 49 1.74 24.02 -4.96
N MET A 50 0.77 24.66 -4.32
CA MET A 50 0.11 24.11 -3.14
C MET A 50 -0.62 22.81 -3.47
N VAL A 51 -0.73 21.93 -2.47
CA VAL A 51 -1.63 20.77 -2.49
C VAL A 51 -2.69 20.91 -1.41
N PHE A 52 -3.92 20.49 -1.72
CA PHE A 52 -5.04 20.61 -0.80
C PHE A 52 -5.51 19.26 -0.27
N THR A 53 -6.05 19.28 0.93
CA THR A 53 -6.88 18.19 1.46
C THR A 53 -8.24 18.76 1.82
N GLU A 54 -9.25 18.36 1.07
CA GLU A 54 -10.66 18.69 1.32
C GLU A 54 -11.32 17.50 2.05
N ALA A 55 -12.38 17.77 2.80
CA ALA A 55 -13.10 16.80 3.63
C ALA A 55 -12.19 16.07 4.63
N ALA A 56 -11.19 16.76 5.18
CA ALA A 56 -10.39 16.23 6.28
C ALA A 56 -11.26 15.93 7.50
N THR A 57 -10.88 14.96 8.32
CA THR A 57 -11.59 14.64 9.56
C THR A 57 -10.60 14.49 10.71
N GLY A 58 -11.06 14.71 11.95
CA GLY A 58 -10.24 14.58 13.15
C GLY A 58 -9.21 15.69 13.35
N LEU A 59 -9.35 16.83 12.67
CA LEU A 59 -8.43 17.98 12.84
C LEU A 59 -8.42 18.51 14.29
N GLY A 60 -9.52 18.39 15.02
CA GLY A 60 -9.63 18.80 16.43
C GLY A 60 -8.80 17.95 17.40
N GLU A 61 -8.31 16.79 16.98
CA GLU A 61 -7.41 15.94 17.78
C GLU A 61 -5.94 16.35 17.65
N LEU A 62 -5.63 17.30 16.75
CA LEU A 62 -4.27 17.76 16.52
C LEU A 62 -3.87 18.88 17.49
N PRO A 63 -2.63 18.89 18.00
CA PRO A 63 -2.10 20.08 18.65
C PRO A 63 -2.00 21.23 17.64
N GLU A 64 -2.05 22.48 18.12
CA GLU A 64 -1.91 23.67 17.27
C GLU A 64 -0.62 23.67 16.42
N THR A 65 0.46 23.08 16.96
CA THR A 65 1.75 22.95 16.28
C THR A 65 2.44 21.63 16.63
N GLY A 66 3.39 21.20 15.78
CA GLY A 66 4.30 20.09 16.07
C GLY A 66 3.87 18.71 15.59
N ALA A 67 2.64 18.55 15.08
CA ALA A 67 2.22 17.31 14.42
C ALA A 67 2.91 17.12 13.07
N PHE A 68 3.33 15.89 12.76
CA PHE A 68 3.66 15.50 11.40
C PHE A 68 2.36 15.12 10.68
N TYR A 69 1.86 16.00 9.84
CA TYR A 69 0.69 15.76 9.00
C TYR A 69 1.10 15.24 7.62
N CYS A 70 0.38 14.24 7.11
CA CYS A 70 0.59 13.74 5.76
C CYS A 70 -0.74 13.35 5.09
N VAL A 71 -0.85 13.66 3.81
CA VAL A 71 -1.90 13.16 2.93
C VAL A 71 -1.26 12.23 1.90
N LEU A 72 -1.68 10.96 1.93
CA LEU A 72 -1.14 9.92 1.07
C LEU A 72 -2.19 9.53 0.03
N ALA A 73 -1.95 9.95 -1.21
CA ALA A 73 -2.79 9.65 -2.36
C ALA A 73 -2.11 8.61 -3.28
N PRO A 74 -2.88 7.64 -3.82
CA PRO A 74 -2.40 6.74 -4.86
C PRO A 74 -1.79 7.51 -6.05
N LYS A 75 -0.79 6.91 -6.69
CA LYS A 75 -0.01 7.58 -7.74
C LYS A 75 -0.65 7.40 -9.12
N HIS A 76 -1.82 7.99 -9.35
CA HIS A 76 -2.51 7.91 -10.64
C HIS A 76 -1.77 8.72 -11.71
N GLN A 77 -1.48 8.11 -12.87
CA GLN A 77 -0.81 8.77 -13.99
C GLN A 77 -1.66 9.93 -14.54
N GLY A 78 -1.09 11.13 -14.56
CA GLY A 78 -1.73 12.31 -15.15
C GLY A 78 -2.92 12.87 -14.36
N ALA A 79 -3.18 12.37 -13.15
CA ALA A 79 -4.31 12.82 -12.35
C ALA A 79 -4.11 14.24 -11.82
N VAL A 80 -5.19 15.03 -11.84
CA VAL A 80 -5.25 16.41 -11.32
C VAL A 80 -5.79 16.49 -9.88
N GLY A 81 -6.22 15.35 -9.35
CA GLY A 81 -6.72 15.13 -7.99
C GLY A 81 -6.85 13.63 -7.74
N SER A 82 -7.00 13.22 -6.48
CA SER A 82 -7.20 11.82 -6.13
C SER A 82 -7.81 11.70 -4.74
N GLU A 83 -8.57 10.64 -4.54
CA GLU A 83 -8.88 10.10 -3.24
C GLU A 83 -7.60 9.84 -2.43
N ALA A 84 -7.62 10.16 -1.14
CA ALA A 84 -6.44 10.02 -0.30
C ALA A 84 -6.82 9.62 1.12
N ARG A 85 -5.82 9.19 1.89
CA ARG A 85 -5.95 9.08 3.35
C ARG A 85 -5.00 10.06 4.00
N ALA A 86 -5.59 11.05 4.68
CA ALA A 86 -4.87 11.97 5.54
C ALA A 86 -4.78 11.40 6.96
N PHE A 87 -3.64 11.58 7.60
CA PHE A 87 -3.43 11.25 9.02
C PHE A 87 -2.27 12.09 9.56
N ALA A 88 -2.13 12.10 10.89
CA ALA A 88 -1.03 12.77 11.55
C ALA A 88 -0.37 11.86 12.57
N ILE A 89 0.93 12.08 12.78
CA ILE A 89 1.70 11.53 13.89
C ILE A 89 1.96 12.68 14.86
N VAL A 90 1.50 12.49 16.10
CA VAL A 90 1.64 13.44 17.20
C VAL A 90 2.61 12.89 18.25
N GLY A 91 3.19 13.78 19.05
CA GLY A 91 4.08 13.41 20.14
C GLY A 91 5.54 13.25 19.72
N ASP A 92 6.42 13.73 20.60
CA ASP A 92 7.86 13.68 20.42
C ASP A 92 8.48 12.42 21.02
N PRO A 93 9.65 11.96 20.51
CA PRO A 93 10.48 12.61 19.49
C PRO A 93 10.08 12.28 18.04
N LEU A 94 9.10 11.40 17.81
CA LEU A 94 8.79 10.88 16.48
C LEU A 94 8.24 11.97 15.56
N ALA A 95 7.24 12.74 15.97
CA ALA A 95 6.65 13.79 15.15
C ALA A 95 7.70 14.81 14.69
N ARG A 96 8.53 15.32 15.61
CA ARG A 96 9.66 16.20 15.28
C ARG A 96 10.63 15.58 14.28
N THR A 97 11.00 14.31 14.47
CA THR A 97 11.93 13.61 13.56
C THR A 97 11.38 13.58 12.13
N LEU A 98 10.10 13.23 11.97
CA LEU A 98 9.46 13.16 10.65
C LEU A 98 9.29 14.53 10.01
N VAL A 99 8.95 15.56 10.79
CA VAL A 99 8.92 16.96 10.33
C VAL A 99 10.30 17.40 9.83
N GLU A 100 11.37 17.10 10.57
CA GLU A 100 12.74 17.41 10.17
C GLU A 100 13.15 16.67 8.89
N SER A 101 12.80 15.39 8.75
CA SER A 101 13.01 14.64 7.51
C SER A 101 12.32 15.28 6.31
N ALA A 102 11.03 15.63 6.44
CA ALA A 102 10.27 16.27 5.37
C ALA A 102 10.85 17.64 4.97
N ARG A 103 11.19 18.51 5.95
CA ARG A 103 11.79 19.83 5.68
C ARG A 103 13.13 19.73 4.97
N ASN A 104 13.90 18.68 5.24
CA ASN A 104 15.18 18.40 4.59
C ASN A 104 15.04 17.56 3.31
N LYS A 105 13.82 17.35 2.81
CA LYS A 105 13.54 16.56 1.60
C LYS A 105 14.07 15.12 1.68
N ARG A 106 14.12 14.54 2.89
CA ARG A 106 14.53 13.16 3.16
C ARG A 106 13.31 12.26 3.16
N ALA A 107 12.76 12.02 1.98
CA ALA A 107 11.65 11.11 1.77
C ALA A 107 11.89 10.27 0.51
N VAL A 108 11.45 9.01 0.55
CA VAL A 108 11.46 8.09 -0.58
C VAL A 108 10.03 7.68 -0.90
N ASP A 109 9.63 7.81 -2.16
CA ASP A 109 8.37 7.27 -2.67
C ASP A 109 8.54 5.77 -2.97
N LEU A 110 7.75 4.94 -2.32
CA LEU A 110 7.86 3.47 -2.38
C LEU A 110 6.70 2.84 -3.14
N SER A 111 5.94 3.62 -3.90
CA SER A 111 4.82 3.12 -4.68
C SER A 111 5.06 3.15 -6.18
N VAL A 112 4.54 2.13 -6.86
CA VAL A 112 4.47 2.10 -8.31
C VAL A 112 3.47 3.12 -8.84
N LEU A 113 3.67 3.57 -10.08
CA LEU A 113 2.72 4.42 -10.79
C LEU A 113 1.49 3.58 -11.18
N LEU A 114 0.29 4.10 -10.92
CA LEU A 114 -0.96 3.53 -11.45
C LEU A 114 -1.21 4.08 -12.85
N SER A 115 -1.20 3.19 -13.84
CA SER A 115 -1.29 3.53 -15.27
C SER A 115 -1.93 2.37 -16.05
N PRO A 116 -2.72 2.65 -17.10
CA PRO A 116 -3.33 1.59 -17.91
C PRO A 116 -2.35 0.64 -18.59
N ASP A 117 -1.14 1.10 -18.89
CA ASP A 117 -0.19 0.31 -19.70
C ASP A 117 0.70 -0.60 -18.85
N LEU A 118 0.71 -0.44 -17.53
CA LEU A 118 1.56 -1.20 -16.61
C LEU A 118 0.86 -2.47 -16.11
N PRO A 119 1.61 -3.56 -15.84
CA PRO A 119 1.07 -4.82 -15.33
C PRO A 119 0.75 -4.67 -13.83
N LEU A 120 -0.34 -3.99 -13.49
CA LEU A 120 -0.65 -3.62 -12.09
C LEU A 120 -1.69 -4.51 -11.44
N ALA A 121 -2.56 -5.13 -12.24
CA ALA A 121 -3.61 -6.01 -11.78
C ALA A 121 -3.25 -7.47 -12.10
N TRP A 122 -3.71 -8.40 -11.26
CA TRP A 122 -3.50 -9.82 -11.47
C TRP A 122 -4.07 -10.26 -12.84
N PRO A 123 -3.23 -10.77 -13.77
CA PRO A 123 -3.65 -11.04 -15.15
C PRO A 123 -4.46 -12.35 -15.29
N GLY A 124 -4.42 -13.22 -14.27
CA GLY A 124 -5.01 -14.55 -14.31
C GLY A 124 -3.97 -15.65 -14.11
N ALA A 125 -4.45 -16.83 -13.67
CA ALA A 125 -3.77 -18.01 -13.09
C ALA A 125 -4.01 -18.12 -11.56
N GLY A 126 -4.53 -19.26 -11.10
CA GLY A 126 -4.96 -19.47 -9.71
C GLY A 126 -6.19 -18.65 -9.27
N VAL A 127 -6.97 -19.19 -8.32
CA VAL A 127 -8.33 -18.70 -7.95
C VAL A 127 -8.31 -17.23 -7.47
N GLY A 128 -8.99 -16.21 -8.02
CA GLY A 128 -10.02 -16.09 -9.07
C GLY A 128 -9.64 -15.14 -10.22
N ASN A 129 -8.56 -15.50 -10.91
CA ASN A 129 -8.41 -15.65 -12.37
C ASN A 129 -8.64 -14.50 -13.36
N HIS A 130 -8.92 -13.30 -12.91
CA HIS A 130 -8.29 -12.05 -13.36
C HIS A 130 -8.88 -10.93 -12.52
N ARG A 131 -8.11 -9.87 -12.32
CA ARG A 131 -8.61 -8.66 -11.67
C ARG A 131 -8.91 -7.61 -12.72
N GLN A 132 -9.76 -6.66 -12.36
CA GLN A 132 -10.11 -5.55 -13.24
C GLN A 132 -8.83 -4.74 -13.55
N PRO A 133 -8.41 -4.62 -14.83
CA PRO A 133 -7.27 -3.81 -15.20
C PRO A 133 -7.50 -2.34 -14.84
N PHE A 134 -6.41 -1.58 -14.70
CA PHE A 134 -6.49 -0.14 -14.46
C PHE A 134 -6.95 0.59 -15.72
N LEU A 135 -8.13 1.20 -15.66
CA LEU A 135 -8.70 1.98 -16.74
C LEU A 135 -8.83 3.45 -16.33
N THR A 136 -8.63 4.35 -17.28
CA THR A 136 -8.81 5.80 -17.10
C THR A 136 -9.72 6.34 -18.19
N PHE A 137 -10.75 7.09 -17.79
CA PHE A 137 -11.72 7.70 -18.69
C PHE A 137 -11.78 9.21 -18.42
N SER A 138 -11.56 10.03 -19.45
CA SER A 138 -11.83 11.47 -19.37
C SER A 138 -13.33 11.71 -19.52
N PHE A 139 -13.97 12.36 -18.54
CA PHE A 139 -15.43 12.55 -18.55
C PHE A 139 -15.88 14.01 -18.62
N LEU A 140 -15.02 14.97 -18.23
CA LEU A 140 -15.35 16.40 -18.26
C LEU A 140 -14.09 17.20 -18.60
N TYR A 141 -14.19 18.17 -19.50
CA TYR A 141 -13.19 19.23 -19.63
C TYR A 141 -13.62 20.41 -18.78
N MET A 142 -12.74 20.92 -17.92
CA MET A 142 -12.98 22.11 -17.10
C MET A 142 -12.21 23.29 -17.70
N PRO A 143 -12.85 24.19 -18.47
CA PRO A 143 -12.18 25.33 -19.10
C PRO A 143 -11.46 26.23 -18.11
N ALA A 144 -12.06 26.44 -16.94
CA ALA A 144 -11.50 27.20 -15.82
C ALA A 144 -10.12 26.70 -15.38
N LEU A 145 -9.90 25.38 -15.41
CA LEU A 145 -8.66 24.74 -14.96
C LEU A 145 -7.78 24.28 -16.13
N GLY A 146 -8.25 24.43 -17.37
CA GLY A 146 -7.54 24.02 -18.58
C GLY A 146 -7.23 22.52 -18.65
N ASN A 147 -8.03 21.66 -18.00
CA ASN A 147 -7.74 20.24 -17.88
C ASN A 147 -8.97 19.34 -18.05
N HIS A 148 -8.71 18.04 -18.32
CA HIS A 148 -9.72 17.00 -18.24
C HIS A 148 -9.77 16.41 -16.83
N GLN A 149 -10.99 16.16 -16.36
CA GLN A 149 -11.26 15.35 -15.18
C GLN A 149 -11.35 13.89 -15.60
N HIS A 150 -10.78 13.02 -14.77
CA HIS A 150 -10.62 11.61 -15.05
C HIS A 150 -11.38 10.75 -14.03
N ILE A 151 -11.96 9.64 -14.51
CA ILE A 151 -12.44 8.53 -13.68
C ILE A 151 -11.44 7.39 -13.82
N HIS A 152 -11.06 6.79 -12.69
CA HIS A 152 -10.25 5.58 -12.64
C HIS A 152 -11.12 4.38 -12.23
N MET A 153 -10.99 3.25 -12.93
CA MET A 153 -11.67 2.00 -12.59
C MET A 153 -10.65 0.86 -12.57
N PHE A 154 -10.51 0.20 -11.42
CA PHE A 154 -9.47 -0.80 -11.17
C PHE A 154 -9.81 -1.69 -9.97
N ASP A 155 -9.14 -2.84 -9.83
CA ASP A 155 -9.25 -3.68 -8.62
C ASP A 155 -8.45 -3.08 -7.46
N THR A 156 -8.93 -3.20 -6.23
CA THR A 156 -8.29 -2.60 -5.05
C THR A 156 -6.90 -3.16 -4.71
N HIS A 157 -6.46 -4.23 -5.37
CA HIS A 157 -5.10 -4.78 -5.32
C HIS A 157 -4.22 -4.34 -6.49
N SER A 158 -4.63 -3.31 -7.24
CA SER A 158 -3.82 -2.79 -8.36
C SER A 158 -2.65 -1.97 -7.85
N GLY A 159 -1.43 -2.30 -8.29
CA GLY A 159 -0.21 -1.59 -7.90
C GLY A 159 0.04 -1.66 -6.39
N THR A 160 0.62 -0.63 -5.78
CA THR A 160 0.96 -0.67 -4.35
C THR A 160 -0.29 -0.65 -3.47
N HIS A 161 -0.52 -1.71 -2.71
CA HIS A 161 -1.79 -1.91 -2.00
C HIS A 161 -1.65 -2.71 -0.71
N LEU A 162 -2.68 -2.61 0.14
CA LEU A 162 -2.85 -3.34 1.38
C LEU A 162 -3.57 -4.65 1.18
N VAL A 163 -3.09 -5.69 1.87
CA VAL A 163 -3.79 -6.95 2.07
C VAL A 163 -4.20 -7.06 3.55
N PRO A 164 -5.49 -6.86 3.88
CA PRO A 164 -6.02 -7.01 5.23
C PRO A 164 -6.32 -8.49 5.57
N PRO A 165 -6.52 -8.86 6.85
CA PRO A 165 -6.83 -10.25 7.21
C PRO A 165 -8.10 -10.81 6.55
N SER A 166 -9.10 -9.97 6.28
CA SER A 166 -10.33 -10.38 5.59
C SER A 166 -10.11 -10.77 4.13
N TYR A 167 -8.94 -10.50 3.53
CA TYR A 167 -8.61 -10.97 2.18
C TYR A 167 -8.63 -12.49 2.07
N SER A 168 -8.09 -13.18 3.09
CA SER A 168 -7.83 -14.62 3.03
C SER A 168 -8.56 -15.41 4.11
N LEU A 169 -9.12 -14.74 5.10
CA LEU A 169 -9.94 -15.35 6.15
C LEU A 169 -11.42 -15.03 5.90
N PRO A 170 -12.32 -16.02 6.01
CA PRO A 170 -13.74 -15.79 5.87
C PRO A 170 -14.28 -15.11 7.12
N GLU A 171 -15.51 -14.67 7.04
CA GLU A 171 -16.29 -14.28 8.20
C GLU A 171 -16.55 -15.47 9.14
N LYS A 172 -16.89 -15.16 10.39
CA LYS A 172 -17.26 -16.14 11.39
C LYS A 172 -18.51 -16.91 10.94
N GLY A 173 -18.46 -18.24 11.02
CA GLY A 173 -19.59 -19.10 10.65
C GLY A 173 -19.63 -19.52 9.17
N PHE A 174 -18.63 -19.14 8.37
CA PHE A 174 -18.50 -19.61 7.00
C PHE A 174 -18.44 -21.14 6.90
N ASP A 175 -19.28 -21.71 6.03
CA ASP A 175 -19.31 -23.15 5.79
C ASP A 175 -18.17 -23.57 4.83
N GLN A 176 -17.11 -24.13 5.40
CA GLN A 176 -15.94 -24.58 4.65
C GLN A 176 -16.24 -25.68 3.62
N ARG A 177 -17.38 -26.39 3.75
CA ARG A 177 -17.80 -27.41 2.78
C ARG A 177 -18.19 -26.82 1.43
N THR A 178 -18.39 -25.50 1.36
CA THR A 178 -18.68 -24.77 0.12
C THR A 178 -17.45 -24.55 -0.76
N TYR A 179 -16.23 -24.75 -0.22
CA TYR A 179 -15.01 -24.72 -1.03
C TYR A 179 -14.97 -25.85 -2.06
N SER A 180 -14.22 -25.65 -3.15
CA SER A 180 -13.90 -26.74 -4.08
C SER A 180 -13.15 -27.87 -3.37
N PRO A 181 -13.23 -29.13 -3.84
CA PRO A 181 -12.48 -30.25 -3.25
C PRO A 181 -10.97 -29.99 -3.14
N GLU A 182 -10.40 -29.28 -4.12
CA GLU A 182 -9.00 -28.85 -4.12
C GLU A 182 -8.68 -27.93 -2.94
N VAL A 183 -9.45 -26.86 -2.76
CA VAL A 183 -9.24 -25.89 -1.66
C VAL A 183 -9.51 -26.55 -0.30
N GLN A 184 -10.48 -27.46 -0.21
CA GLN A 184 -10.69 -28.27 1.01
C GLN A 184 -9.44 -29.10 1.35
N GLY A 185 -8.81 -29.72 0.34
CA GLY A 185 -7.55 -30.45 0.50
C GLY A 185 -6.40 -29.56 0.97
N TRP A 186 -6.26 -28.37 0.37
CA TRP A 186 -5.26 -27.39 0.81
C TRP A 186 -5.47 -26.94 2.25
N LEU A 187 -6.73 -26.66 2.62
CA LEU A 187 -7.09 -26.25 3.98
C LEU A 187 -6.81 -27.36 4.98
N ALA A 188 -7.17 -28.61 4.68
CA ALA A 188 -6.88 -29.75 5.55
C ALA A 188 -5.37 -29.94 5.76
N ALA A 189 -4.56 -29.79 4.71
CA ALA A 189 -3.11 -29.86 4.80
C ALA A 189 -2.52 -28.71 5.64
N TYR A 190 -3.04 -27.49 5.45
CA TYR A 190 -2.67 -26.33 6.24
C TYR A 190 -3.00 -26.53 7.73
N GLU A 191 -4.25 -26.89 8.04
CA GLU A 191 -4.72 -26.99 9.44
C GLU A 191 -4.07 -28.14 10.19
N LYS A 192 -3.75 -29.25 9.50
CA LYS A 192 -2.94 -30.33 10.06
C LYS A 192 -1.55 -29.85 10.52
N LYS A 193 -0.97 -28.88 9.82
CA LYS A 193 0.40 -28.39 10.08
C LYS A 193 0.45 -27.19 11.03
N TYR A 194 -0.49 -26.26 10.90
CA TYR A 194 -0.44 -24.97 11.58
C TYR A 194 -1.56 -24.75 12.61
N GLY A 195 -2.52 -25.66 12.68
CA GLY A 195 -3.75 -25.48 13.46
C GLY A 195 -4.83 -24.72 12.67
N PRO A 196 -5.98 -24.44 13.30
CA PRO A 196 -7.14 -23.86 12.63
C PRO A 196 -6.80 -22.54 11.93
N ARG A 197 -7.30 -22.37 10.70
CA ARG A 197 -7.07 -21.15 9.93
C ARG A 197 -7.74 -19.91 10.53
N GLY A 198 -8.89 -20.09 11.16
CA GLY A 198 -9.67 -19.01 11.77
C GLY A 198 -10.54 -18.21 10.78
N SER A 199 -11.01 -17.06 11.26
CA SER A 199 -11.92 -16.13 10.57
C SER A 199 -11.54 -14.68 10.90
N SER A 200 -11.87 -13.73 10.04
CA SER A 200 -11.67 -12.31 10.31
C SER A 200 -12.69 -11.44 9.58
N ASP A 201 -13.13 -10.37 10.23
CA ASP A 201 -13.94 -9.30 9.65
C ASP A 201 -13.13 -8.00 9.46
N VAL A 202 -11.80 -8.05 9.64
CA VAL A 202 -10.91 -6.88 9.52
C VAL A 202 -10.68 -6.57 8.05
N THR A 203 -11.51 -5.67 7.53
CA THR A 203 -11.43 -5.02 6.22
C THR A 203 -10.49 -3.80 6.26
N VAL A 204 -10.14 -3.24 5.11
CA VAL A 204 -9.14 -2.16 4.96
C VAL A 204 -9.40 -0.97 5.88
N GLU A 205 -10.64 -0.50 5.96
CA GLU A 205 -11.03 0.65 6.77
C GLU A 205 -10.91 0.39 8.28
N LYS A 206 -10.91 -0.88 8.68
CA LYS A 206 -10.76 -1.32 10.07
C LYS A 206 -9.29 -1.53 10.46
N VAL A 207 -8.35 -1.58 9.51
CA VAL A 207 -6.92 -1.69 9.82
C VAL A 207 -6.46 -0.39 10.50
N PRO A 208 -5.92 -0.45 11.73
CA PRO A 208 -5.40 0.73 12.41
C PRO A 208 -4.26 1.35 11.61
N ILE A 209 -4.28 2.67 11.42
CA ILE A 209 -3.25 3.36 10.61
C ILE A 209 -1.84 3.18 11.19
N GLY A 210 -1.73 3.08 12.53
CA GLY A 210 -0.46 2.81 13.19
C GLY A 210 0.11 1.40 12.90
N GLN A 211 -0.70 0.44 12.45
CA GLN A 211 -0.21 -0.91 12.12
C GLN A 211 0.65 -0.90 10.84
N THR A 212 0.43 0.04 9.93
CA THR A 212 1.15 0.19 8.67
C THR A 212 2.18 1.33 8.69
N CYS A 213 2.55 1.80 9.89
CA CYS A 213 3.53 2.84 10.12
C CYS A 213 4.58 2.38 11.15
N GLY A 214 5.86 2.42 10.82
CA GLY A 214 6.90 1.93 11.73
C GLY A 214 8.30 1.99 11.15
N TRP A 215 9.29 1.61 11.96
CA TRP A 215 10.68 1.56 11.50
C TRP A 215 10.88 0.42 10.50
N ALA A 216 11.42 0.73 9.33
CA ALA A 216 11.61 -0.23 8.25
C ALA A 216 12.80 -1.16 8.53
N ARG A 217 12.60 -2.45 8.32
CA ARG A 217 13.61 -3.50 8.33
C ARG A 217 13.66 -4.13 6.95
N VAL A 218 14.54 -3.60 6.09
CA VAL A 218 14.67 -4.05 4.70
C VAL A 218 15.54 -5.31 4.65
N ILE A 219 14.92 -6.45 4.34
CA ILE A 219 15.58 -7.75 4.21
C ILE A 219 15.87 -8.00 2.73
N ASP A 220 17.14 -7.96 2.35
CA ASP A 220 17.58 -8.25 0.98
C ASP A 220 17.51 -9.76 0.69
N VAL A 221 16.61 -10.13 -0.21
CA VAL A 221 16.37 -11.52 -0.64
C VAL A 221 16.71 -11.73 -2.11
N ARG A 222 17.41 -10.79 -2.75
CA ARG A 222 17.78 -10.87 -4.19
C ARG A 222 18.56 -12.13 -4.52
N LYS A 223 19.33 -12.67 -3.55
CA LYS A 223 20.08 -13.93 -3.68
C LYS A 223 19.20 -15.16 -3.97
N LEU A 224 17.89 -15.07 -3.72
CA LEU A 224 16.95 -16.16 -3.99
C LEU A 224 16.49 -16.22 -5.45
N ALA A 225 16.71 -15.16 -6.23
CA ALA A 225 16.39 -15.19 -7.66
C ALA A 225 17.27 -16.22 -8.39
N GLY A 226 16.65 -17.02 -9.26
CA GLY A 226 17.25 -18.11 -10.01
C GLY A 226 17.45 -19.40 -9.23
N THR A 227 16.79 -19.58 -8.07
CA THR A 227 16.99 -20.76 -7.22
C THR A 227 16.01 -21.90 -7.48
N THR A 228 14.95 -21.66 -8.24
CA THR A 228 13.98 -22.70 -8.61
C THR A 228 14.42 -23.51 -9.84
N ASP A 229 13.94 -24.75 -9.92
CA ASP A 229 14.17 -25.62 -11.07
C ASP A 229 13.15 -25.33 -12.18
N ARG A 230 13.65 -25.04 -13.39
CA ARG A 230 12.83 -24.79 -14.59
C ARG A 230 11.87 -25.94 -14.91
N GLY A 231 12.24 -27.18 -14.60
CA GLY A 231 11.37 -28.35 -14.78
C GLY A 231 10.17 -28.39 -13.84
N ARG A 232 10.10 -27.48 -12.87
CA ARG A 232 9.05 -27.37 -11.86
C ARG A 232 8.26 -26.07 -11.94
N TRP A 233 8.50 -25.24 -12.97
CA TRP A 233 7.74 -24.00 -13.16
C TRP A 233 6.28 -24.31 -13.57
N PRO A 234 5.30 -23.48 -13.15
CA PRO A 234 5.45 -22.23 -12.38
C PRO A 234 5.88 -22.46 -10.92
N ALA A 235 6.93 -21.77 -10.48
CA ALA A 235 7.42 -21.82 -9.10
C ALA A 235 8.07 -20.50 -8.68
N SER A 236 7.94 -20.16 -7.40
CA SER A 236 8.56 -19.00 -6.75
C SER A 236 9.70 -19.43 -5.82
N PRO A 237 10.80 -18.67 -5.71
CA PRO A 237 11.74 -18.80 -4.61
C PRO A 237 11.06 -18.56 -3.26
N GLU A 238 11.49 -19.27 -2.22
CA GLU A 238 10.88 -19.18 -0.89
C GLU A 238 11.76 -18.39 0.09
N ILE A 239 11.20 -17.36 0.71
CA ILE A 239 11.83 -16.62 1.81
C ILE A 239 11.49 -17.35 3.10
N GLY A 240 12.46 -18.07 3.66
CA GLY A 240 12.29 -18.88 4.86
C GLY A 240 12.74 -18.17 6.14
N VAL A 241 12.63 -18.89 7.26
CA VAL A 241 13.12 -18.43 8.58
C VAL A 241 14.65 -18.24 8.58
N ALA A 242 15.37 -18.96 7.73
CA ALA A 242 16.82 -18.86 7.62
C ALA A 242 17.26 -17.46 7.18
N GLU A 243 16.62 -16.89 6.16
CA GLU A 243 16.86 -15.52 5.68
C GLU A 243 16.60 -14.50 6.80
N LEU A 244 15.52 -14.68 7.56
CA LEU A 244 15.15 -13.78 8.67
C LEU A 244 16.19 -13.81 9.80
N ARG A 245 16.64 -15.01 10.19
CA ARG A 245 17.67 -15.17 11.23
C ARG A 245 19.03 -14.64 10.78
N GLN A 246 19.37 -14.83 9.50
CA GLN A 246 20.59 -14.26 8.94
C GLN A 246 20.54 -12.73 9.00
N TYR A 247 19.41 -12.13 8.64
CA TYR A 247 19.22 -10.69 8.75
C TYR A 247 19.35 -10.19 10.19
N GLU A 248 18.71 -10.85 11.16
CA GLU A 248 18.82 -10.49 12.59
C GLU A 248 20.26 -10.58 13.12
N THR A 249 21.04 -11.55 12.64
CA THR A 249 22.45 -11.71 13.01
C THR A 249 23.30 -10.52 12.54
N GLN A 250 22.95 -9.94 11.38
CA GLN A 250 23.71 -8.85 10.76
C GLN A 250 23.25 -7.46 11.19
N HIS A 251 21.95 -7.28 11.43
CA HIS A 251 21.32 -5.96 11.63
C HIS A 251 20.60 -5.83 12.98
N GLY A 252 20.78 -6.81 13.88
CA GLY A 252 20.12 -6.85 15.18
C GLY A 252 18.71 -7.45 15.15
N PRO A 253 18.14 -7.79 16.31
CA PRO A 253 16.86 -8.50 16.40
C PRO A 253 15.70 -7.70 15.80
N LEU A 254 14.73 -8.40 15.23
CA LEU A 254 13.43 -7.83 14.86
C LEU A 254 12.60 -7.66 16.13
N LYS A 255 11.85 -6.55 16.24
CA LYS A 255 11.07 -6.22 17.43
C LYS A 255 9.67 -5.73 17.06
N GLU A 256 8.81 -5.70 18.08
CA GLU A 256 7.44 -5.17 17.97
C GLU A 256 7.43 -3.75 17.38
N GLY A 257 6.51 -3.51 16.45
CA GLY A 257 6.34 -2.22 15.75
C GLY A 257 7.30 -1.98 14.58
N ASP A 258 8.28 -2.87 14.34
CA ASP A 258 9.05 -2.83 13.09
C ASP A 258 8.16 -3.21 11.89
N ILE A 259 8.45 -2.64 10.72
CA ILE A 259 7.86 -3.02 9.42
C ILE A 259 8.91 -3.80 8.63
N VAL A 260 8.65 -5.08 8.35
CA VAL A 260 9.60 -5.92 7.60
C VAL A 260 9.32 -5.83 6.10
N LEU A 261 10.31 -5.36 5.33
CA LEU A 261 10.19 -5.17 3.87
C LEU A 261 11.13 -6.14 3.15
N PHE A 262 10.59 -7.01 2.31
CA PHE A 262 11.37 -7.93 1.48
C PHE A 262 11.79 -7.23 0.19
N ARG A 263 13.10 -7.06 -0.01
CA ARG A 263 13.67 -6.50 -1.24
C ARG A 263 14.19 -7.64 -2.12
N SER A 264 13.43 -7.96 -3.16
CA SER A 264 13.80 -8.93 -4.21
C SER A 264 14.30 -8.28 -5.50
N GLY A 265 14.10 -6.97 -5.66
CA GLY A 265 14.38 -6.22 -6.89
C GLY A 265 13.51 -6.67 -8.06
N TYR A 266 12.36 -7.29 -7.81
CA TYR A 266 11.55 -7.92 -8.84
C TYR A 266 10.79 -6.91 -9.70
N SER A 267 9.95 -6.05 -9.11
CA SER A 267 9.23 -5.00 -9.86
C SER A 267 10.17 -4.05 -10.59
N GLU A 268 11.35 -3.73 -10.04
CA GLU A 268 12.37 -2.89 -10.72
C GLU A 268 12.83 -3.49 -12.06
N LYS A 269 12.79 -4.82 -12.22
CA LYS A 269 13.27 -5.51 -13.43
C LYS A 269 12.19 -5.71 -14.49
N CYS A 270 10.92 -5.77 -14.10
CA CYS A 270 9.86 -6.25 -14.97
C CYS A 270 8.73 -5.24 -15.20
N LEU A 271 8.63 -4.18 -14.37
CA LEU A 271 7.51 -3.23 -14.40
C LEU A 271 7.66 -2.29 -15.61
N GLU A 272 7.29 -2.80 -16.77
CA GLU A 272 7.34 -2.11 -18.05
C GLU A 272 5.95 -2.08 -18.70
N PRO A 273 5.68 -1.12 -19.59
CA PRO A 273 4.47 -1.14 -20.41
C PRO A 273 4.30 -2.44 -21.21
N SER A 274 3.05 -2.79 -21.50
CA SER A 274 2.75 -3.87 -22.44
C SER A 274 3.39 -3.65 -23.82
N PRO A 275 3.87 -4.70 -24.51
CA PRO A 275 3.78 -6.12 -24.13
C PRO A 275 4.92 -6.62 -23.22
N ARG A 276 5.95 -5.82 -22.93
CA ARG A 276 7.11 -6.27 -22.13
C ARG A 276 6.77 -6.55 -20.68
N GLY A 277 5.79 -5.82 -20.12
CA GLY A 277 5.28 -6.01 -18.75
C GLY A 277 4.75 -7.40 -18.42
N LYS A 278 4.48 -8.26 -19.42
CA LYS A 278 4.09 -9.66 -19.19
C LYS A 278 5.11 -10.43 -18.35
N ALA A 279 6.39 -10.02 -18.39
CA ALA A 279 7.47 -10.59 -17.59
C ALA A 279 7.25 -10.43 -16.07
N CYS A 280 6.42 -9.48 -15.63
CA CYS A 280 6.15 -9.30 -14.20
C CYS A 280 5.25 -10.36 -13.61
N MET A 281 4.19 -10.77 -14.31
CA MET A 281 3.18 -11.67 -13.74
C MET A 281 2.80 -12.79 -14.71
N SER A 282 2.40 -12.47 -15.94
CA SER A 282 1.91 -13.48 -16.89
C SER A 282 2.95 -14.55 -17.23
N ASP A 283 4.17 -14.17 -17.63
CA ASP A 283 5.21 -15.14 -18.00
C ASP A 283 5.55 -16.09 -16.80
N PRO A 284 5.73 -15.61 -15.55
CA PRO A 284 5.91 -16.51 -14.41
C PRO A 284 4.73 -17.42 -14.12
N LEU A 285 3.51 -16.90 -14.23
CA LEU A 285 2.28 -17.66 -13.97
C LEU A 285 2.05 -18.75 -15.01
N ASP A 286 2.41 -18.47 -16.26
CA ASP A 286 2.38 -19.43 -17.38
C ASP A 286 3.55 -20.42 -17.34
N GLY A 287 4.47 -20.30 -16.37
CA GLY A 287 5.66 -21.14 -16.25
C GLY A 287 6.74 -20.86 -17.30
N ASN A 288 6.68 -19.70 -17.98
CA ASN A 288 7.69 -19.27 -18.95
C ASN A 288 8.94 -18.67 -18.27
N SER A 289 8.81 -18.21 -17.03
CA SER A 289 9.91 -17.75 -16.18
C SER A 289 9.71 -18.17 -14.72
N GLU A 290 10.75 -17.98 -13.91
CA GLU A 290 10.63 -18.09 -12.44
C GLU A 290 9.70 -16.99 -11.89
N GLY A 291 8.98 -17.30 -10.82
CA GLY A 291 8.20 -16.35 -10.03
C GLY A 291 9.04 -15.42 -9.15
N TRP A 292 8.37 -14.49 -8.48
CA TRP A 292 9.02 -13.63 -7.48
C TRP A 292 9.27 -14.38 -6.16
N PRO A 293 10.32 -14.01 -5.39
CA PRO A 293 10.50 -14.51 -4.04
C PRO A 293 9.30 -14.20 -3.14
N ALA A 294 8.82 -15.22 -2.41
CA ALA A 294 7.63 -15.14 -1.56
C ALA A 294 7.92 -15.76 -0.19
N PRO A 295 7.49 -15.15 0.93
CA PRO A 295 7.64 -15.75 2.24
C PRO A 295 6.80 -17.00 2.44
N THR A 296 7.34 -17.96 3.16
CA THR A 296 6.60 -19.15 3.57
C THR A 296 5.69 -18.84 4.78
N PRO A 297 4.67 -19.69 5.06
CA PRO A 297 3.89 -19.56 6.29
C PRO A 297 4.75 -19.58 7.56
N GLU A 298 5.84 -20.35 7.58
CA GLU A 298 6.76 -20.38 8.72
C GLU A 298 7.50 -19.06 8.91
N ALA A 299 7.90 -18.40 7.83
CA ALA A 299 8.51 -17.08 7.88
C ALA A 299 7.53 -16.04 8.45
N ILE A 300 6.28 -16.03 7.97
CA ILE A 300 5.23 -15.14 8.50
C ILE A 300 4.95 -15.42 9.99
N ARG A 301 4.80 -16.70 10.37
CA ARG A 301 4.61 -17.07 11.77
C ARG A 301 5.78 -16.64 12.64
N TYR A 302 7.01 -16.81 12.18
CA TYR A 302 8.20 -16.37 12.88
C TYR A 302 8.17 -14.86 13.13
N LEU A 303 7.86 -14.06 12.11
CA LEU A 303 7.71 -12.60 12.26
C LEU A 303 6.62 -12.21 13.24
N SER A 304 5.46 -12.88 13.21
CA SER A 304 4.39 -12.68 14.19
C SER A 304 4.88 -12.90 15.63
N THR A 305 5.68 -13.95 15.88
CA THR A 305 6.24 -14.20 17.23
C THR A 305 7.21 -13.10 17.72
N LYS A 306 7.68 -12.22 16.82
CA LYS A 306 8.51 -11.05 17.16
C LYS A 306 7.69 -9.78 17.39
N GLY A 307 6.36 -9.86 17.31
CA GLY A 307 5.47 -8.71 17.40
C GLY A 307 5.34 -7.90 16.09
N ILE A 308 5.80 -8.44 14.96
CA ILE A 308 5.63 -7.79 13.66
C ILE A 308 4.17 -7.90 13.23
N ARG A 309 3.56 -6.78 12.86
CA ARG A 309 2.14 -6.70 12.45
C ARG A 309 1.93 -6.27 11.01
N ALA A 310 2.98 -5.83 10.32
CA ALA A 310 2.94 -5.52 8.90
C ALA A 310 4.24 -5.94 8.21
N VAL A 311 4.09 -6.53 7.03
CA VAL A 311 5.20 -6.87 6.12
C VAL A 311 4.98 -6.20 4.78
N GLY A 312 6.03 -6.10 3.96
CA GLY A 312 5.90 -5.61 2.59
C GLY A 312 6.79 -6.36 1.62
N THR A 313 6.43 -6.34 0.35
CA THR A 313 7.19 -6.96 -0.75
C THR A 313 7.22 -6.04 -1.96
N ASP A 314 8.36 -6.02 -2.66
CA ASP A 314 8.49 -5.44 -4.00
C ASP A 314 8.14 -6.44 -5.12
N GLY A 315 7.63 -7.62 -4.76
CA GLY A 315 6.98 -8.55 -5.68
C GLY A 315 5.51 -8.16 -5.92
N PRO A 316 4.89 -8.67 -7.00
CA PRO A 316 3.50 -8.40 -7.31
C PRO A 316 2.53 -8.80 -6.20
N THR A 317 2.82 -9.91 -5.53
CA THR A 317 2.04 -10.40 -4.40
C THR A 317 2.95 -11.03 -3.34
N LEU A 318 2.45 -11.24 -2.13
CA LEU A 318 3.15 -11.95 -1.07
C LEU A 318 3.16 -13.48 -1.28
N GLY A 319 2.18 -14.04 -2.00
CA GLY A 319 1.94 -15.48 -2.07
C GLY A 319 2.79 -16.28 -3.07
N GLY A 320 3.46 -15.62 -4.01
CA GLY A 320 4.15 -16.31 -5.12
C GLY A 320 3.19 -16.85 -6.18
N VAL A 321 3.71 -17.65 -7.11
CA VAL A 321 2.93 -18.16 -8.28
C VAL A 321 2.17 -19.47 -8.02
N ASP A 322 2.54 -20.23 -6.98
CA ASP A 322 1.86 -21.49 -6.63
C ASP A 322 0.61 -21.19 -5.77
N PRO A 323 -0.61 -21.55 -6.21
CA PRO A 323 -1.83 -21.15 -5.54
C PRO A 323 -2.03 -21.79 -4.16
N GLN A 324 -1.54 -23.02 -3.95
CA GLN A 324 -1.64 -23.69 -2.65
C GLN A 324 -0.71 -23.01 -1.64
N LYS A 325 0.53 -22.72 -2.06
CA LYS A 325 1.51 -22.02 -1.21
C LYS A 325 1.06 -20.59 -0.93
N ALA A 326 0.58 -19.87 -1.94
CA ALA A 326 0.03 -18.53 -1.79
C ALA A 326 -1.10 -18.51 -0.76
N ALA A 327 -2.09 -19.41 -0.90
CA ALA A 327 -3.19 -19.53 0.06
C ALA A 327 -2.68 -19.77 1.48
N ALA A 328 -1.73 -20.69 1.67
CA ALA A 328 -1.14 -20.96 2.98
C ALA A 328 -0.43 -19.74 3.59
N THR A 329 0.31 -18.97 2.79
CA THR A 329 0.99 -17.74 3.25
C THR A 329 0.00 -16.68 3.70
N TYR A 330 -1.05 -16.43 2.91
CA TYR A 330 -2.08 -15.45 3.29
C TYR A 330 -2.97 -15.92 4.44
N TRP A 331 -3.29 -17.21 4.54
CA TRP A 331 -4.00 -17.76 5.69
C TRP A 331 -3.20 -17.59 6.97
N MET A 332 -1.89 -17.83 6.91
CA MET A 332 -1.02 -17.57 8.04
C MET A 332 -1.00 -16.07 8.39
N LEU A 333 -0.76 -15.19 7.41
CA LEU A 333 -0.75 -13.73 7.61
C LEU A 333 -2.03 -13.26 8.33
N GLY A 334 -3.19 -13.62 7.80
CA GLY A 334 -4.48 -13.25 8.36
C GLY A 334 -4.71 -13.85 9.75
N SER A 335 -4.34 -15.12 9.97
CA SER A 335 -4.52 -15.80 11.28
C SER A 335 -3.70 -15.17 12.40
N GLN A 336 -2.59 -14.51 12.05
CA GLN A 336 -1.74 -13.75 12.98
C GLN A 336 -2.22 -12.29 13.14
N GLY A 337 -3.29 -11.90 12.44
CA GLY A 337 -3.77 -10.51 12.36
C GLY A 337 -2.77 -9.56 11.72
N MET A 338 -1.81 -10.08 10.96
CA MET A 338 -0.85 -9.28 10.22
C MET A 338 -1.48 -8.74 8.94
N VAL A 339 -0.89 -7.68 8.39
CA VAL A 339 -1.21 -7.14 7.06
C VAL A 339 0.01 -7.16 6.16
N ALA A 340 -0.20 -7.07 4.86
CA ALA A 340 0.89 -6.92 3.89
C ALA A 340 0.70 -5.69 3.01
N VAL A 341 1.82 -5.08 2.60
CA VAL A 341 1.86 -4.08 1.53
C VAL A 341 2.61 -4.66 0.34
N GLU A 342 1.93 -4.85 -0.77
CA GLU A 342 2.49 -5.50 -1.96
C GLU A 342 2.84 -4.46 -3.02
N TYR A 343 3.60 -4.85 -4.06
CA TYR A 343 3.98 -3.98 -5.16
C TYR A 343 4.74 -2.72 -4.72
N LEU A 344 5.62 -2.85 -3.72
CA LEU A 344 6.51 -1.75 -3.32
C LEU A 344 7.58 -1.48 -4.40
N ALA A 345 8.10 -0.26 -4.42
CA ALA A 345 9.17 0.18 -5.30
C ALA A 345 10.29 0.87 -4.50
N ASN A 346 11.45 1.05 -5.12
CA ASN A 346 12.55 1.87 -4.59
C ASN A 346 13.07 1.46 -3.20
N LEU A 347 12.88 0.20 -2.79
CA LEU A 347 13.38 -0.29 -1.49
C LEU A 347 14.91 -0.19 -1.37
N ALA A 348 15.61 -0.15 -2.51
CA ALA A 348 17.05 0.08 -2.61
C ALA A 348 17.51 1.44 -2.07
N ALA A 349 16.64 2.45 -2.09
CA ALA A 349 16.96 3.81 -1.70
C ALA A 349 16.78 4.07 -0.19
N LEU A 350 16.26 3.09 0.56
CA LEU A 350 16.05 3.23 1.99
C LEU A 350 17.36 3.11 2.76
N PRO A 351 17.72 4.09 3.60
CA PRO A 351 18.82 3.93 4.54
C PRO A 351 18.40 2.98 5.68
N GLU A 352 19.37 2.56 6.48
CA GLU A 352 19.16 1.65 7.62
C GLU A 352 18.09 2.14 8.61
N ARG A 353 18.03 3.47 8.82
CA ARG A 353 17.03 4.11 9.69
C ARG A 353 16.03 4.89 8.85
N ALA A 354 14.99 4.22 8.39
CA ALA A 354 13.86 4.84 7.71
C ALA A 354 12.54 4.48 8.43
N TYR A 355 11.65 5.46 8.55
CA TYR A 355 10.29 5.27 9.07
C TYR A 355 9.33 5.11 7.89
N PHE A 356 8.82 3.90 7.71
CA PHE A 356 7.86 3.55 6.67
C PHE A 356 6.46 4.02 7.04
N LEU A 357 5.76 4.58 6.06
CA LEU A 357 4.36 4.99 6.16
C LEU A 357 3.61 4.43 4.96
N PHE A 358 2.52 3.71 5.23
CA PHE A 358 1.58 3.35 4.18
C PHE A 358 0.16 3.64 4.63
N ALA A 359 -0.62 4.26 3.74
CA ALA A 359 -2.03 4.51 3.96
C ALA A 359 -2.86 4.07 2.74
N ALA A 360 -3.65 3.02 2.94
CA ALA A 360 -4.71 2.65 2.00
C ALA A 360 -5.91 3.57 2.14
N VAL A 361 -6.58 3.86 1.02
CA VAL A 361 -7.82 4.62 0.99
C VAL A 361 -8.89 3.91 1.84
N LYS A 362 -9.65 4.68 2.63
CA LYS A 362 -10.57 4.14 3.65
C LYS A 362 -11.93 3.75 3.06
N ILE A 363 -11.94 2.73 2.19
CA ILE A 363 -13.14 2.21 1.52
C ILE A 363 -13.84 1.17 2.41
N ALA A 364 -15.15 1.33 2.61
CA ALA A 364 -15.95 0.45 3.47
C ALA A 364 -16.04 -0.98 2.91
N GLY A 365 -15.82 -1.98 3.77
CA GLY A 365 -15.97 -3.40 3.41
C GLY A 365 -14.90 -3.93 2.45
N ALA A 366 -13.83 -3.18 2.20
CA ALA A 366 -12.84 -3.57 1.21
C ALA A 366 -11.90 -4.67 1.74
N HIS A 367 -11.66 -5.69 0.91
CA HIS A 367 -10.75 -6.82 1.19
C HIS A 367 -9.34 -6.63 0.59
N GLY A 368 -9.08 -5.45 0.03
CA GLY A 368 -7.79 -4.98 -0.48
C GLY A 368 -7.86 -3.46 -0.62
N GLY A 369 -6.73 -2.76 -0.48
CA GLY A 369 -6.74 -1.30 -0.40
C GLY A 369 -5.55 -0.65 -1.06
N HIS A 370 -5.76 -0.10 -2.25
CA HIS A 370 -4.75 0.72 -2.92
C HIS A 370 -4.42 1.95 -2.07
N GLY A 371 -3.19 2.42 -2.17
CA GLY A 371 -2.70 3.50 -1.33
C GLY A 371 -1.37 4.06 -1.79
N ARG A 372 -0.68 4.72 -0.86
CA ARG A 372 0.68 5.21 -1.08
C ARG A 372 1.59 4.79 0.05
N ALA A 373 2.75 4.25 -0.31
CA ALA A 373 3.85 3.95 0.57
C ALA A 373 4.94 5.02 0.39
N ILE A 374 5.42 5.58 1.49
CA ILE A 374 6.61 6.41 1.52
C ILE A 374 7.49 6.00 2.71
N ALA A 375 8.72 6.49 2.75
CA ALA A 375 9.51 6.48 3.97
C ALA A 375 10.21 7.81 4.18
N LEU A 376 10.37 8.20 5.45
CA LEU A 376 11.16 9.35 5.88
C LEU A 376 12.37 8.88 6.68
N TYR A 377 13.49 9.60 6.58
CA TYR A 377 14.75 9.22 7.25
C TYR A 377 15.56 10.42 7.69
#